data_AF-A0A7J6SF98-F1
#
_entry.id   AF-A0A7J6SF98-F1
#
_cell.length_a   1.000
_cell.length_b   1.000
_cell.length_c   1.000
_cell.angle_alpha   90.00
_cell.angle_beta   90.00
_cell.angle_gamma   90.00
#
_symmetry.space_group_name_H-M   'P 1'
#
loop_
_entity.id
_entity.type
_entity.pdbx_description
1 polymer ?
#
loop_
_entity_poly.entity_id
_entity_poly.type
_entity_poly.pdbx_seq_one_letter_code
_entity_poly.pdbx_strand_id
1 'polypeptide(L)'
;LGRPFKWSNRPFLLIYMTEVRRRSTITEIRELQGIEAPPKKTSAASSQSTEKEQEAPPVTWTLLFQFCVYGFVALAPWNFILTDLVYLDGKFHHGFGSTISIFYGLAVNVAQLFIIFFGNKFTFAPRFDWGCGLLAVFNVLLAVVAMTIGSDDPSSNTGLGNALAIVCVILLAFGHAVMESTAFGLAALCPKSCMNWVMVGEGIGG
;
A
#
# COMPACT_ATOMS: atom_id res chain seq x y z
N LEU A 1 -24.94 -40.32 9.36
CA LEU A 1 -24.81 -38.85 9.44
C LEU A 1 -23.46 -38.45 8.88
N GLY A 2 -23.37 -37.44 8.01
CA GLY A 2 -22.09 -36.87 7.57
C GLY A 2 -22.10 -36.36 6.14
N ARG A 3 -22.71 -35.18 5.91
CA ARG A 3 -22.56 -34.44 4.64
C ARG A 3 -21.22 -33.69 4.68
N PRO A 4 -20.44 -33.65 3.59
CA PRO A 4 -19.25 -32.82 3.53
C PRO A 4 -19.61 -31.33 3.39
N PHE A 5 -18.87 -30.52 4.14
CA PHE A 5 -18.98 -29.08 4.27
C PHE A 5 -18.60 -28.40 2.94
N LYS A 6 -19.52 -27.62 2.37
CA LYS A 6 -19.35 -26.91 1.09
C LYS A 6 -18.65 -25.57 1.35
N TRP A 7 -17.41 -25.42 0.90
CA TRP A 7 -16.69 -24.15 0.94
C TRP A 7 -17.44 -23.09 0.11
N SER A 8 -17.83 -22.00 0.78
CA SER A 8 -18.57 -20.86 0.23
C SER A 8 -17.59 -19.86 -0.39
N ASN A 9 -17.87 -19.45 -1.64
CA ASN A 9 -17.18 -18.45 -2.46
C ASN A 9 -17.10 -17.04 -1.83
N ARG A 10 -16.39 -16.88 -0.70
CA ARG A 10 -16.24 -15.58 -0.02
C ARG A 10 -15.05 -14.69 -0.43
N PRO A 11 -14.01 -15.10 -1.18
CA PRO A 11 -12.96 -14.15 -1.57
C PRO A 11 -13.37 -13.25 -2.75
N PHE A 12 -14.36 -13.65 -3.56
CA PHE A 12 -14.80 -12.88 -4.72
C PHE A 12 -15.60 -11.62 -4.37
N LEU A 13 -16.31 -11.62 -3.24
CA LEU A 13 -17.18 -10.49 -2.86
C LEU A 13 -16.37 -9.26 -2.40
N LEU A 14 -15.22 -9.49 -1.75
CA LEU A 14 -14.31 -8.43 -1.30
C LEU A 14 -13.64 -7.75 -2.49
N ILE A 15 -13.21 -8.54 -3.48
CA ILE A 15 -12.62 -8.03 -4.74
C ILE A 15 -13.67 -7.25 -5.55
N TYR A 16 -14.91 -7.74 -5.62
CA TYR A 16 -15.98 -7.04 -6.34
C TYR A 16 -16.39 -5.73 -5.66
N MET A 17 -16.40 -5.70 -4.31
CA MET A 17 -16.69 -4.48 -3.57
C MET A 17 -15.56 -3.45 -3.64
N THR A 18 -14.29 -3.89 -3.72
CA THR A 18 -13.17 -2.97 -4.02
C THR A 18 -13.26 -2.44 -5.44
N GLU A 19 -13.67 -3.24 -6.43
CA GLU A 19 -13.78 -2.81 -7.83
C GLU A 19 -14.92 -1.80 -8.04
N VAL A 20 -16.08 -2.03 -7.41
CA VAL A 20 -17.24 -1.12 -7.48
C VAL A 20 -16.95 0.19 -6.73
N ARG A 21 -16.27 0.12 -5.57
CA ARG A 21 -15.86 1.30 -4.81
C ARG A 21 -14.76 2.10 -5.54
N ARG A 22 -13.83 1.42 -6.22
CA ARG A 22 -12.80 2.04 -7.08
C ARG A 22 -13.40 2.82 -8.25
N ARG A 23 -14.44 2.30 -8.90
CA ARG A 23 -15.15 3.03 -9.97
C ARG A 23 -15.85 4.28 -9.43
N SER A 24 -16.42 4.21 -8.23
CA SER A 24 -17.01 5.39 -7.57
C SER A 24 -15.95 6.46 -7.31
N THR A 25 -14.80 6.09 -6.72
CA THR A 25 -13.74 7.05 -6.40
C THR A 25 -13.10 7.67 -7.65
N ILE A 26 -12.91 6.90 -8.74
CA ILE A 26 -12.37 7.45 -10.01
C ILE A 26 -13.37 8.38 -10.70
N THR A 27 -14.67 8.07 -10.59
CA THR A 27 -15.72 8.92 -11.19
C THR A 27 -15.90 10.20 -10.38
N GLU A 28 -15.86 10.12 -9.04
CA GLU A 28 -15.86 11.29 -8.16
C GLU A 28 -14.59 12.14 -8.39
N ILE A 29 -13.39 11.55 -8.48
CA ILE A 29 -12.17 12.32 -8.79
C ILE A 29 -12.27 13.04 -10.15
N ARG A 30 -12.92 12.43 -11.16
CA ARG A 30 -13.15 13.09 -12.46
C ARG A 30 -14.13 14.25 -12.39
N GLU A 31 -15.20 14.11 -11.60
CA GLU A 31 -16.17 15.18 -11.36
C GLU A 31 -15.56 16.33 -10.55
N LEU A 32 -14.72 16.01 -9.56
CA LEU A 32 -13.96 16.99 -8.77
C LEU A 32 -12.91 17.73 -9.60
N GLN A 33 -12.44 17.15 -10.72
CA GLN A 33 -11.50 17.77 -11.66
C GLN A 33 -12.18 18.57 -12.80
N GLY A 34 -13.51 18.62 -12.85
CA GLY A 34 -14.23 19.37 -13.90
C GLY A 34 -13.97 18.87 -15.32
N ILE A 35 -13.54 17.61 -15.51
CA ILE A 35 -13.28 17.05 -16.83
C ILE A 35 -14.60 16.51 -17.38
N GLU A 36 -15.34 17.36 -18.10
CA GLU A 36 -16.45 16.91 -18.95
C GLU A 36 -15.98 15.82 -19.93
N ALA A 37 -16.84 14.83 -20.14
CA ALA A 37 -16.62 13.76 -21.12
C ALA A 37 -16.26 14.36 -22.50
N PRO A 38 -15.36 13.72 -23.28
CA PRO A 38 -14.91 14.30 -24.54
C PRO A 38 -16.11 14.49 -25.50
N PRO A 39 -16.40 15.72 -25.95
CA PRO A 39 -17.40 15.92 -26.99
C PRO A 39 -16.84 15.43 -28.32
N LYS A 40 -17.74 14.86 -29.14
CA LYS A 40 -17.48 14.53 -30.54
C LYS A 40 -16.91 15.74 -31.28
N LYS A 41 -15.81 15.51 -32.01
CA LYS A 41 -15.13 16.40 -32.97
C LYS A 41 -16.05 17.47 -33.58
N THR A 42 -15.68 18.75 -33.46
CA THR A 42 -15.66 19.77 -34.55
C THR A 42 -14.77 20.96 -34.11
N SER A 43 -14.25 21.67 -35.10
CA SER A 43 -13.11 22.60 -35.15
C SER A 43 -13.26 23.98 -34.46
N ALA A 44 -12.11 24.52 -34.04
CA ALA A 44 -11.62 25.92 -34.02
C ALA A 44 -12.14 26.99 -33.02
N ALA A 45 -11.14 27.77 -32.56
CA ALA A 45 -11.11 29.17 -32.10
C ALA A 45 -11.07 29.51 -30.59
N SER A 46 -9.90 30.02 -30.19
CA SER A 46 -9.61 31.14 -29.27
C SER A 46 -10.66 31.56 -28.24
N SER A 47 -10.29 31.60 -26.95
CA SER A 47 -10.09 32.86 -26.18
C SER A 47 -9.76 32.58 -24.71
N GLN A 48 -8.98 33.49 -24.13
CA GLN A 48 -8.69 33.64 -22.71
C GLN A 48 -9.93 33.49 -21.80
N SER A 49 -9.78 32.77 -20.70
CA SER A 49 -10.57 33.00 -19.49
C SER A 49 -9.79 32.59 -18.25
N THR A 50 -9.23 33.60 -17.58
CA THR A 50 -9.21 33.80 -16.12
C THR A 50 -9.30 32.53 -15.26
N GLU A 51 -8.19 32.15 -14.64
CA GLU A 51 -8.15 31.25 -13.48
C GLU A 51 -9.08 31.81 -12.40
N LYS A 52 -10.29 31.26 -12.32
CA LYS A 52 -11.06 31.27 -11.08
C LYS A 52 -10.46 30.17 -10.23
N GLU A 53 -9.94 30.56 -9.07
CA GLU A 53 -9.70 29.68 -7.93
C GLU A 53 -11.01 28.93 -7.66
N GLN A 54 -11.08 27.71 -8.20
CA GLN A 54 -12.26 26.87 -8.16
C GLN A 54 -12.35 26.35 -6.72
N GLU A 55 -13.31 26.92 -5.99
CA GLU A 55 -13.69 26.57 -4.63
C GLU A 55 -13.68 25.05 -4.49
N ALA A 56 -12.71 24.53 -3.72
CA ALA A 56 -12.46 23.11 -3.64
C ALA A 56 -13.75 22.39 -3.23
N PRO A 57 -14.23 21.42 -4.02
CA PRO A 57 -15.48 20.73 -3.74
C PRO A 57 -15.47 20.15 -2.31
N PRO A 58 -16.63 20.15 -1.62
CA PRO A 58 -16.70 19.75 -0.22
C PRO A 58 -16.14 18.35 -0.06
N VAL A 59 -15.07 18.22 0.73
CA VAL A 59 -14.38 16.96 0.92
C VAL A 59 -15.33 16.01 1.66
N THR A 60 -15.81 14.98 0.97
CA THR A 60 -16.69 13.98 1.59
C THR A 60 -15.92 13.25 2.69
N TRP A 61 -16.54 13.08 3.86
CA TRP A 61 -15.93 12.39 5.00
C TRP A 61 -15.50 10.95 4.67
N THR A 62 -16.18 10.32 3.71
CA THR A 62 -15.82 9.01 3.16
C THR A 62 -14.47 9.01 2.45
N LEU A 63 -14.11 10.11 1.76
CA LEU A 63 -12.82 10.27 1.09
C LEU A 63 -11.70 10.44 2.12
N LEU A 64 -11.92 11.24 3.16
CA LEU A 64 -10.98 11.43 4.27
C LEU A 64 -10.70 10.10 4.98
N PHE A 65 -11.76 9.32 5.23
CA PHE A 65 -11.63 8.00 5.83
C PHE A 65 -10.85 7.03 4.93
N GLN A 66 -11.02 7.08 3.61
CA GLN A 66 -10.21 6.27 2.68
C GLN A 66 -8.72 6.61 2.77
N PHE A 67 -8.38 7.89 2.80
CA PHE A 67 -6.99 8.33 2.97
C PHE A 67 -6.40 7.92 4.33
N CYS A 68 -7.20 7.93 5.39
CA CYS A 68 -6.83 7.39 6.70
C CYS A 68 -6.50 5.89 6.63
N VAL A 69 -7.37 5.09 6.00
CA VAL A 69 -7.14 3.65 5.82
C VAL A 69 -5.89 3.40 4.98
N TYR A 70 -5.59 4.23 3.98
CA TYR A 70 -4.39 4.10 3.18
C TYR A 70 -3.11 4.32 3.99
N GLY A 71 -3.07 5.36 4.83
CA GLY A 71 -1.94 5.58 5.75
C GLY A 71 -1.76 4.44 6.75
N PHE A 72 -2.86 3.94 7.31
CA PHE A 72 -2.83 2.78 8.22
C PHE A 72 -2.26 1.53 7.54
N VAL A 73 -2.76 1.19 6.34
CA VAL A 73 -2.32 -0.01 5.61
C VAL A 73 -0.87 0.09 5.15
N ALA A 74 -0.38 1.30 4.85
CA ALA A 74 1.02 1.51 4.51
C ALA A 74 1.93 1.18 5.70
N LEU A 75 1.66 1.76 6.87
CA LEU A 75 2.58 1.71 8.01
C LEU A 75 2.40 0.48 8.93
N ALA A 76 1.17 0.00 9.09
CA ALA A 76 0.85 -1.06 10.07
C ALA A 76 1.66 -2.36 9.89
N PRO A 77 1.86 -2.90 8.67
CA PRO A 77 2.64 -4.13 8.49
C PRO A 77 4.08 -4.01 9.00
N TRP A 78 4.73 -2.87 8.77
CA TRP A 78 6.09 -2.63 9.25
C TRP A 78 6.14 -2.46 10.77
N ASN A 79 5.18 -1.75 11.34
CA ASN A 79 5.11 -1.56 12.80
C ASN A 79 4.81 -2.87 13.54
N PHE A 80 4.03 -3.78 12.96
CA PHE A 80 3.85 -5.12 13.51
C PHE A 80 5.17 -5.91 13.54
N ILE A 81 5.99 -5.83 12.49
CA ILE A 81 7.31 -6.47 12.44
C ILE A 81 8.25 -5.87 13.50
N LEU A 82 8.22 -4.55 13.69
CA LEU A 82 9.01 -3.89 14.74
C LEU A 82 8.56 -4.28 16.14
N THR A 83 7.26 -4.49 16.35
CA THR A 83 6.71 -4.96 17.64
C THR A 83 7.15 -6.39 17.94
N ASP A 84 7.14 -7.26 16.94
CA ASP A 84 7.57 -8.66 17.06
C ASP A 84 9.08 -8.87 16.83
N LEU A 85 9.88 -7.79 16.80
CA LEU A 85 11.30 -7.87 16.49
C LEU A 85 12.06 -8.77 17.49
N VAL A 86 11.69 -8.72 18.77
CA VAL A 86 12.29 -9.56 19.82
C VAL A 86 12.01 -11.05 19.57
N TYR A 87 10.79 -11.36 19.12
CA TYR A 87 10.41 -12.72 18.75
C TYR A 87 11.20 -13.19 17.52
N LEU A 88 11.31 -12.35 16.49
CA LEU A 88 12.04 -12.67 15.26
C LEU A 88 13.55 -12.79 15.48
N ASP A 89 14.17 -11.94 16.30
CA ASP A 89 15.60 -12.04 16.65
C ASP A 89 15.90 -13.32 17.44
N GLY A 90 14.99 -13.72 18.33
CA GLY A 90 15.06 -15.01 19.02
C GLY A 90 14.96 -16.21 18.08
N LYS A 91 14.23 -16.10 16.97
CA LYS A 91 14.03 -17.18 15.98
C LYS A 91 15.14 -17.28 14.93
N PHE A 92 15.73 -16.16 14.53
CA PHE A 92 16.73 -16.11 13.45
C PHE A 92 18.19 -15.94 13.94
N HIS A 93 18.41 -16.04 15.25
CA HIS A 93 19.68 -15.84 15.96
C HIS A 93 20.23 -14.40 15.91
N HIS A 94 21.12 -14.10 16.86
CA HIS A 94 21.60 -12.76 17.20
C HIS A 94 22.17 -11.99 16.01
N GLY A 95 21.39 -11.05 15.48
CA GLY A 95 21.81 -10.16 14.39
C GLY A 95 20.67 -9.73 13.47
N PHE A 96 19.53 -10.43 13.49
CA PHE A 96 18.37 -10.05 12.70
C PHE A 96 17.80 -8.69 13.16
N GLY A 97 17.61 -8.50 14.47
CA GLY A 97 17.03 -7.26 14.99
C GLY A 97 17.85 -6.00 14.67
N SER A 98 19.18 -6.10 14.60
CA SER A 98 20.05 -4.96 14.29
C SER A 98 20.19 -4.69 12.78
N THR A 99 20.08 -5.72 11.95
CA THR A 99 20.27 -5.59 10.49
C THR A 99 18.99 -5.31 9.73
N ILE A 100 17.84 -5.78 10.23
CA ILE A 100 16.59 -5.74 9.49
C ILE A 100 16.09 -4.32 9.21
N SER A 101 16.27 -3.38 10.15
CA SER A 101 15.94 -1.97 9.96
C SER A 101 16.84 -1.30 8.92
N ILE A 102 18.11 -1.70 8.83
CA ILE A 102 19.06 -1.19 7.84
C ILE A 102 18.63 -1.65 6.43
N PHE A 103 18.34 -2.95 6.29
CA PHE A 103 17.90 -3.50 5.00
C PHE A 103 16.54 -2.96 4.58
N TYR A 104 15.60 -2.82 5.51
CA TYR A 104 14.30 -2.20 5.26
C TYR A 104 14.46 -0.76 4.78
N GLY A 105 15.18 0.07 5.54
CA GLY A 105 15.39 1.48 5.19
C GLY A 105 16.11 1.66 3.85
N LEU A 106 17.13 0.84 3.58
CA LEU A 106 17.83 0.87 2.29
C LEU A 106 16.90 0.47 1.14
N ALA A 107 16.09 -0.58 1.33
CA ALA A 107 15.14 -1.03 0.32
C ALA A 107 14.03 0.00 0.05
N VAL A 108 13.49 0.66 1.08
CA VAL A 108 12.51 1.75 0.93
C VAL A 108 13.11 2.88 0.09
N ASN A 109 14.31 3.35 0.42
CA ASN A 109 14.98 4.43 -0.32
C ASN A 109 15.24 4.06 -1.79
N VAL A 110 15.71 2.83 -2.04
CA VAL A 110 15.92 2.33 -3.41
C VAL A 110 14.60 2.26 -4.17
N ALA A 111 13.55 1.72 -3.56
CA ALA A 111 12.23 1.62 -4.16
C ALA A 111 11.63 3.00 -4.47
N GLN A 112 11.74 3.96 -3.54
CA GLN A 112 11.31 5.35 -3.76
C GLN A 112 12.05 5.99 -4.95
N LEU A 113 13.37 5.77 -5.07
CA LEU A 113 14.14 6.24 -6.22
C LEU A 113 13.60 5.65 -7.54
N PHE A 114 13.35 4.34 -7.59
CA PHE A 114 12.77 3.67 -8.75
C PHE A 114 11.38 4.22 -9.11
N ILE A 115 10.55 4.50 -8.11
CA ILE A 115 9.22 5.07 -8.31
C ILE A 115 9.30 6.49 -8.83
N ILE A 116 10.30 7.31 -8.46
CA ILE A 116 10.46 8.65 -9.04
C ILE A 116 10.78 8.56 -10.55
N PHE A 117 11.65 7.62 -10.97
CA PHE A 117 12.02 7.47 -12.38
C PHE A 117 10.93 6.82 -13.24
N PHE A 118 10.26 5.77 -12.75
CA PHE A 118 9.25 5.03 -13.51
C PHE A 118 7.80 5.41 -13.13
N GLY A 119 7.65 6.33 -12.19
CA GLY A 119 6.40 6.83 -11.61
C GLY A 119 5.49 7.56 -12.58
N ASN A 120 5.99 8.02 -13.71
CA ASN A 120 5.14 8.69 -14.68
C ASN A 120 4.48 7.71 -15.68
N LYS A 121 4.91 6.43 -15.72
CA LYS A 121 4.43 5.46 -16.73
C LYS A 121 3.27 4.57 -16.29
N PHE A 122 2.94 4.50 -15.00
CA PHE A 122 1.84 3.67 -14.50
C PHE A 122 0.76 4.52 -13.82
N THR A 123 -0.49 4.15 -14.06
CA THR A 123 -1.66 4.72 -13.38
C THR A 123 -1.62 4.38 -11.88
N PHE A 124 -2.24 5.20 -11.03
CA PHE A 124 -2.25 5.01 -9.57
C PHE A 124 -2.91 3.69 -9.11
N ALA A 125 -3.94 3.23 -9.81
CA ALA A 125 -4.70 2.01 -9.46
C ALA A 125 -3.85 0.72 -9.41
N PRO A 126 -3.11 0.32 -10.46
CA PRO A 126 -2.30 -0.89 -10.41
C PRO A 126 -1.14 -0.81 -9.40
N ARG A 127 -0.64 0.39 -9.08
CA ARG A 127 0.39 0.56 -8.05
C ARG A 127 -0.14 0.26 -6.66
N PHE A 128 -1.35 0.71 -6.37
CA PHE A 128 -2.02 0.43 -5.11
C PHE A 128 -2.23 -1.07 -4.91
N ASP A 129 -2.75 -1.78 -5.92
CA ASP A 129 -2.99 -3.22 -5.84
C ASP A 129 -1.67 -3.99 -5.68
N TRP A 130 -0.63 -3.57 -6.40
CA TRP A 130 0.69 -4.18 -6.32
C TRP A 130 1.33 -3.96 -4.94
N GLY A 131 1.26 -2.73 -4.40
CA GLY A 131 1.77 -2.38 -3.08
C GLY A 131 1.06 -3.17 -1.97
N CYS A 132 -0.27 -3.18 -1.97
CA CYS A 132 -1.06 -3.96 -1.01
C CYS A 132 -0.80 -5.47 -1.15
N GLY A 133 -0.71 -5.97 -2.38
CA GLY A 133 -0.42 -7.38 -2.65
C GLY A 133 0.95 -7.80 -2.12
N LEU A 134 2.00 -7.01 -2.39
CA LEU A 134 3.34 -7.22 -1.84
C LEU A 134 3.34 -7.20 -0.32
N LEU A 135 2.76 -6.15 0.29
CA LEU A 135 2.69 -6.03 1.74
C LEU A 135 2.01 -7.25 2.39
N ALA A 136 0.84 -7.65 1.88
CA ALA A 136 0.09 -8.77 2.44
C ALA A 136 0.82 -10.12 2.26
N VAL A 137 1.32 -10.40 1.05
CA VAL A 137 1.97 -11.68 0.73
C VAL A 137 3.27 -11.82 1.53
N PHE A 138 4.13 -10.81 1.54
CA PHE A 138 5.42 -10.92 2.21
C PHE A 138 5.33 -10.82 3.74
N ASN A 139 4.30 -10.18 4.28
CA ASN A 139 4.04 -10.23 5.72
C ASN A 139 3.61 -11.64 6.17
N VAL A 140 2.74 -12.30 5.40
CA VAL A 140 2.35 -13.70 5.67
C VAL A 140 3.53 -14.65 5.44
N LEU A 141 4.30 -14.47 4.37
CA LEU A 141 5.49 -15.29 4.12
C LEU A 141 6.54 -15.15 5.22
N LEU A 142 6.76 -13.95 5.75
CA LEU A 142 7.67 -13.74 6.88
C LEU A 142 7.21 -14.53 8.11
N ALA A 143 5.92 -14.52 8.42
CA ALA A 143 5.35 -15.31 9.51
C ALA A 143 5.52 -16.82 9.27
N VAL A 144 5.29 -17.30 8.04
CA VAL A 144 5.50 -18.71 7.67
C VAL A 144 6.97 -19.10 7.83
N VAL A 145 7.91 -18.29 7.32
CA VAL A 145 9.36 -18.54 7.45
C VAL A 145 9.77 -18.61 8.92
N ALA A 146 9.23 -17.73 9.77
CA ALA A 146 9.49 -17.75 11.21
C ALA A 146 8.94 -19.01 11.90
N MET A 147 7.80 -19.55 11.45
CA MET A 147 7.21 -20.78 11.98
C MET A 147 7.89 -22.06 11.46
N THR A 148 8.31 -22.11 10.20
CA THR A 148 8.78 -23.35 9.55
C THR A 148 10.29 -23.54 9.53
N ILE A 149 11.07 -22.45 9.58
CA ILE A 149 12.55 -22.49 9.47
C ILE A 149 13.21 -21.83 10.70
N GLY A 150 12.41 -21.19 11.56
CA GLY A 150 12.87 -20.70 12.85
C GLY A 150 13.30 -21.83 13.79
N SER A 151 13.80 -21.47 14.97
CA SER A 151 14.40 -22.38 15.96
C SER A 151 13.59 -23.64 16.34
N ASP A 152 12.31 -23.72 16.00
CA ASP A 152 11.40 -24.80 16.38
C ASP A 152 11.48 -26.01 15.44
N ASP A 153 11.92 -25.81 14.19
CA ASP A 153 12.18 -26.88 13.22
C ASP A 153 13.44 -26.55 12.40
N PRO A 154 14.63 -26.66 13.03
CA PRO A 154 15.87 -26.12 12.48
C PRO A 154 16.22 -26.86 11.19
N SER A 155 16.10 -26.17 10.06
CA SER A 155 16.73 -26.62 8.82
C SER A 155 18.24 -26.77 9.04
N SER A 156 18.87 -27.72 8.35
CA SER A 156 20.31 -28.01 8.51
C SER A 156 21.24 -26.81 8.23
N ASN A 157 20.70 -25.68 7.74
CA ASN A 157 21.40 -24.43 7.51
C ASN A 157 20.70 -23.29 8.26
N THR A 158 21.14 -23.00 9.49
CA THR A 158 20.63 -21.91 10.34
C THR A 158 20.65 -20.54 9.65
N GLY A 159 21.59 -20.31 8.72
CA GLY A 159 21.67 -19.07 7.93
C GLY A 159 20.57 -18.90 6.87
N LEU A 160 19.89 -19.97 6.47
CA LEU A 160 18.87 -19.93 5.43
C LEU A 160 17.61 -19.21 5.90
N GLY A 161 17.18 -19.44 7.15
CA GLY A 161 16.01 -18.77 7.74
C GLY A 161 16.19 -17.26 7.83
N ASN A 162 17.37 -16.83 8.31
CA ASN A 162 17.74 -15.42 8.38
C ASN A 162 17.77 -14.77 6.97
N ALA A 163 18.41 -15.42 5.99
CA ALA A 163 18.47 -14.91 4.63
C ALA A 163 17.07 -14.78 3.99
N LEU A 164 16.20 -15.77 4.17
CA LEU A 164 14.82 -15.74 3.66
C LEU A 164 13.99 -14.65 4.34
N ALA A 165 14.14 -14.46 5.65
CA ALA A 165 13.47 -13.40 6.39
C ALA A 165 13.89 -12.01 5.90
N ILE A 166 15.19 -11.79 5.68
CA ILE A 166 15.73 -10.54 5.10
C ILE A 166 15.14 -10.29 3.70
N VAL A 167 15.09 -11.31 2.84
CA VAL A 167 14.48 -11.18 1.50
C VAL A 167 12.99 -10.82 1.59
N CYS A 168 12.24 -11.43 2.51
CA CYS A 168 10.83 -11.10 2.73
C CYS A 168 10.67 -9.64 3.17
N VAL A 169 11.51 -9.16 4.10
CA VAL A 169 11.45 -7.77 4.56
C VAL A 169 11.85 -6.78 3.46
N ILE A 170 12.85 -7.09 2.64
CA ILE A 170 13.20 -6.25 1.49
C ILE A 170 11.99 -6.12 0.56
N LEU A 171 11.32 -7.21 0.21
CA LEU A 171 10.16 -7.17 -0.68
C LEU A 171 8.95 -6.47 -0.05
N LEU A 172 8.78 -6.62 1.27
CA LEU A 172 7.80 -5.85 2.05
C LEU A 172 8.10 -4.35 2.02
N ALA A 173 9.37 -3.95 2.16
CA ALA A 173 9.83 -2.56 2.06
C ALA A 173 9.53 -1.95 0.67
N PHE A 174 9.70 -2.73 -0.39
CA PHE A 174 9.29 -2.33 -1.74
C PHE A 174 7.76 -2.11 -1.83
N GLY A 175 6.97 -3.02 -1.25
CA GLY A 175 5.51 -2.87 -1.16
C GLY A 175 5.10 -1.60 -0.40
N HIS A 176 5.75 -1.34 0.74
CA HIS A 176 5.56 -0.14 1.55
C HIS A 176 5.83 1.13 0.74
N ALA A 177 7.01 1.24 0.14
CA ALA A 177 7.40 2.41 -0.66
C ALA A 177 6.42 2.69 -1.82
N VAL A 178 5.93 1.64 -2.50
CA VAL A 178 4.93 1.77 -3.57
C VAL A 178 3.60 2.26 -3.02
N MET A 179 3.15 1.71 -1.89
CA MET A 179 1.88 2.07 -1.28
C MET A 179 1.90 3.52 -0.74
N GLU A 180 2.94 3.86 0.02
CA GLU A 180 3.14 5.18 0.64
C GLU A 180 3.24 6.29 -0.42
N SER A 181 4.08 6.08 -1.45
CA SER A 181 4.20 7.04 -2.56
C SER A 181 2.89 7.19 -3.37
N THR A 182 2.09 6.13 -3.47
CA THR A 182 0.77 6.18 -4.14
C THR A 182 -0.24 6.92 -3.27
N ALA A 183 -0.25 6.69 -1.95
CA ALA A 183 -1.13 7.37 -1.01
C ALA A 183 -0.84 8.88 -0.97
N PHE A 184 0.43 9.27 -0.85
CA PHE A 184 0.83 10.67 -0.90
C PHE A 184 0.63 11.30 -2.28
N GLY A 185 0.91 10.57 -3.35
CA GLY A 185 0.66 11.04 -4.72
C GLY A 185 -0.82 11.33 -4.99
N LEU A 186 -1.73 10.50 -4.46
CA LEU A 186 -3.18 10.73 -4.54
C LEU A 186 -3.64 11.87 -3.61
N ALA A 187 -3.10 11.95 -2.40
CA ALA A 187 -3.43 12.99 -1.45
C ALA A 187 -3.00 14.39 -1.91
N ALA A 188 -1.90 14.47 -2.69
CA ALA A 188 -1.41 15.71 -3.30
C ALA A 188 -2.35 16.27 -4.38
N LEU A 189 -3.22 15.44 -4.98
CA LEU A 189 -4.24 15.87 -5.94
C LEU A 189 -5.51 16.40 -5.25
N CYS A 190 -5.62 16.25 -3.93
CA CYS A 190 -6.78 16.64 -3.13
C CYS A 190 -6.43 17.81 -2.18
N PRO A 191 -7.42 18.43 -1.51
CA PRO A 191 -7.16 19.48 -0.53
C PRO A 191 -6.24 18.99 0.60
N LYS A 192 -5.49 19.91 1.23
CA LYS A 192 -4.52 19.62 2.32
C LYS A 192 -5.08 18.74 3.44
N SER A 193 -6.39 18.75 3.65
CA SER A 193 -7.07 17.86 4.60
C SER A 193 -6.81 16.37 4.31
N CYS A 194 -6.80 15.94 3.03
CA CYS A 194 -6.57 14.54 2.66
C CYS A 194 -5.17 14.07 3.04
N MET A 195 -4.14 14.91 2.82
CA MET A 195 -2.77 14.64 3.25
C MET A 195 -2.68 14.47 4.77
N ASN A 196 -3.33 15.35 5.53
CA ASN A 196 -3.38 15.24 6.99
C ASN A 196 -4.01 13.92 7.44
N TRP A 197 -5.06 13.46 6.77
CA TRP A 197 -5.71 12.19 7.11
C TRP A 197 -4.87 10.97 6.76
N VAL A 198 -4.01 11.01 5.74
CA VAL A 198 -3.00 9.96 5.51
C VAL A 198 -2.04 9.89 6.70
N MET A 199 -1.50 11.03 7.14
CA MET A 199 -0.59 11.09 8.29
C MET A 199 -1.27 10.62 9.60
N VAL A 200 -2.55 10.93 9.78
CA VAL A 200 -3.34 10.40 10.93
C VAL A 200 -3.45 8.88 10.85
N GLY A 201 -3.70 8.33 9.66
CA GLY A 201 -3.73 6.89 9.43
C GLY A 201 -2.41 6.19 9.77
N GLU A 202 -1.29 6.78 9.34
CA GLU A 202 0.05 6.32 9.72
C GLU A 202 0.26 6.36 11.23
N GLY A 203 -0.18 7.44 11.88
CA GLY A 203 -0.14 7.57 13.34
C GLY A 203 -0.99 6.55 14.09
N ILE A 204 -2.10 6.06 13.52
CA ILE A 204 -2.92 4.97 14.11
C ILE A 204 -2.23 3.61 13.91
N GLY A 205 -1.43 3.47 12.85
CA GLY A 205 -0.69 2.25 12.57
C GLY A 205 0.56 2.06 13.43
N GLY A 206 1.04 3.11 14.09
CA GLY A 206 2.17 3.09 15.05
C GLY A 206 1.71 2.95 16.48
#